data_AF-K9TFM1-F1
#
_entry.id   AF-K9TFM1-F1
#
_cell.length_a   1.000
_cell.length_b   1.000
_cell.length_c   1.000
_cell.angle_alpha   90.00
_cell.angle_beta   90.00
_cell.angle_gamma   90.00
#
_symmetry.space_group_name_H-M   'P 1'
#
loop_
_entity.id
_entity.type
_entity.pdbx_description
1 polymer ?
#
loop_
_entity_poly.entity_id
_entity_poly.type
_entity_poly.pdbx_seq_one_letter_code
_entity_poly.pdbx_strand_id
1 'polypeptide(L)'
;MKRIRKTHPPREFLEWLKENEGLDCSYAALQGKEAHIVLKNHLLREQGFICAYTGVSISEEESHIEHIKPQSVCRTVPNPGKTYLEDVEYRNMVACFPQDGGDVSHGYGAPIKGGWWNEEQFVSPCQEDCERRFIYGWRGKISPSQENDTAANTTIDILELNAKSLKDRRYRAIVGFFGFSSKYKTKELGQREAKALLTIIGKPNSGGKLQEFCFVFEQLSPKYIK
;
A
#
# COMPACT_ATOMS: atom_id res chain seq x y z
N MET A 1 5.47 -4.24 -3.31
CA MET A 1 4.74 -3.30 -2.44
C MET A 1 5.63 -2.08 -2.25
N LYS A 2 5.10 -0.85 -2.27
CA LYS A 2 5.94 0.34 -2.04
C LYS A 2 6.22 0.53 -0.56
N ARG A 3 7.43 0.91 -0.17
CA ARG A 3 7.74 1.23 1.23
C ARG A 3 7.05 2.53 1.62
N ILE A 4 6.36 2.49 2.76
CA ILE A 4 5.76 3.67 3.40
C ILE A 4 6.70 4.12 4.50
N ARG A 5 7.15 5.38 4.42
CA ARG A 5 7.93 6.02 5.48
C ARG A 5 6.98 6.82 6.35
N LYS A 6 6.58 6.23 7.48
CA LYS A 6 5.69 6.89 8.45
C LYS A 6 6.31 8.21 8.93
N THR A 7 5.51 9.26 8.88
CA THR A 7 5.80 10.62 9.36
C THR A 7 5.26 10.80 10.79
N HIS A 8 5.26 12.03 11.31
CA HIS A 8 4.52 12.32 12.53
C HIS A 8 3.00 12.25 12.27
N PRO A 9 2.20 11.70 13.20
CA PRO A 9 0.75 11.70 13.06
C PRO A 9 0.19 13.14 13.02
N PRO A 10 -0.98 13.36 12.39
CA PRO A 10 -1.60 14.67 12.38
C PRO A 10 -2.04 15.10 13.78
N ARG A 11 -2.05 16.41 14.02
CA ARG A 11 -2.28 17.00 15.35
C ARG A 11 -3.66 16.63 15.90
N GLU A 12 -4.68 16.70 15.07
CA GLU A 12 -6.08 16.43 15.39
C GLU A 12 -6.26 14.98 15.85
N PHE A 13 -5.48 14.05 15.27
CA PHE A 13 -5.47 12.66 15.71
C PHE A 13 -4.79 12.50 17.08
N LEU A 14 -3.69 13.20 17.34
CA LEU A 14 -3.01 13.18 18.64
C LEU A 14 -3.85 13.82 19.75
N GLU A 15 -4.55 14.91 19.44
CA GLU A 15 -5.47 15.58 20.36
C GLU A 15 -6.65 14.65 20.69
N TRP A 16 -7.24 14.00 19.68
CA TRP A 16 -8.28 13.00 19.91
C TRP A 16 -7.80 11.84 20.79
N LEU A 17 -6.61 11.29 20.55
CA LEU A 17 -6.03 10.23 21.39
C LEU A 17 -5.92 10.66 22.86
N LYS A 18 -5.47 11.89 23.10
CA LYS A 18 -5.31 12.46 24.45
C LYS A 18 -6.65 12.70 25.14
N GLU A 19 -7.64 13.21 24.41
CA GLU A 19 -8.99 13.46 24.94
C GLU A 19 -9.74 12.17 25.30
N ASN A 20 -9.41 11.06 24.64
CA ASN A 20 -10.04 9.75 24.85
C ASN A 20 -9.17 8.82 25.73
N GLU A 21 -8.06 9.31 26.27
CA GLU A 21 -7.21 8.57 27.20
C GLU A 21 -7.98 8.21 28.48
N GLY A 22 -7.98 6.93 28.85
CA GLY A 22 -8.76 6.41 29.98
C GLY A 22 -10.27 6.27 29.72
N LEU A 23 -10.73 6.58 28.50
CA LEU A 23 -12.09 6.34 28.00
C LEU A 23 -12.05 5.21 26.94
N ASP A 24 -12.96 5.24 25.96
CA ASP A 24 -12.92 4.38 24.78
C ASP A 24 -12.02 4.97 23.69
N CYS A 25 -10.75 4.56 23.69
CA CYS A 25 -9.75 4.95 22.69
C CYS A 25 -9.56 3.84 21.64
N SER A 26 -10.66 3.46 20.99
CA SER A 26 -10.69 2.45 19.93
C SER A 26 -10.89 3.06 18.54
N TYR A 27 -10.54 2.30 17.50
CA TYR A 27 -10.77 2.77 16.13
C TYR A 27 -12.26 2.99 15.84
N ALA A 28 -13.14 2.18 16.44
CA ALA A 28 -14.58 2.34 16.30
C ALA A 28 -15.07 3.69 16.86
N ALA A 29 -14.52 4.14 17.99
CA ALA A 29 -14.85 5.44 18.57
C ALA A 29 -14.30 6.62 17.75
N LEU A 30 -13.19 6.41 17.03
CA LEU A 30 -12.59 7.39 16.12
C LEU A 30 -13.42 7.59 14.85
N GLN A 31 -14.08 6.54 14.33
CA GLN A 31 -14.81 6.61 13.07
C GLN A 31 -15.89 7.70 13.06
N GLY A 32 -15.98 8.44 11.96
CA GLY A 32 -16.93 9.55 11.81
C GLY A 32 -16.56 10.84 12.53
N LYS A 33 -15.42 10.89 13.25
CA LYS A 33 -14.89 12.12 13.86
C LYS A 33 -14.02 12.89 12.85
N GLU A 34 -13.84 14.19 13.11
CA GLU A 34 -12.92 15.03 12.32
C GLU A 34 -11.50 14.45 12.30
N ALA A 35 -11.00 13.98 13.45
CA ALA A 35 -9.70 13.33 13.57
C ALA A 35 -9.53 12.12 12.63
N HIS A 36 -10.60 11.37 12.35
CA HIS A 36 -10.58 10.24 11.40
C HIS A 36 -10.41 10.71 9.97
N ILE A 37 -11.14 11.76 9.57
CA ILE A 37 -11.09 12.34 8.23
C ILE A 37 -9.69 12.92 7.97
N VAL A 38 -9.16 13.68 8.94
CA VAL A 38 -7.80 14.24 8.87
C VAL A 38 -6.76 13.12 8.80
N LEU A 39 -6.88 12.08 9.63
CA LEU A 39 -5.98 10.93 9.60
C LEU A 39 -6.00 10.22 8.23
N LYS A 40 -7.19 9.95 7.67
CA LYS A 40 -7.31 9.29 6.36
C LYS A 40 -6.63 10.10 5.26
N ASN A 41 -6.89 11.41 5.24
CA ASN A 41 -6.27 12.32 4.28
C ASN A 41 -4.75 12.42 4.44
N HIS A 42 -4.25 12.39 5.68
CA HIS A 42 -2.82 12.35 5.96
C HIS A 42 -2.17 11.06 5.44
N LEU A 43 -2.78 9.91 5.67
CA LEU A 43 -2.29 8.61 5.17
C LEU A 43 -2.27 8.54 3.64
N LEU A 44 -3.30 9.08 2.97
CA LEU A 44 -3.33 9.18 1.50
C LEU A 44 -2.16 9.99 0.95
N ARG A 45 -1.88 11.15 1.55
CA ARG A 45 -0.75 12.02 1.17
C ARG A 45 0.60 11.35 1.46
N GLU A 46 0.74 10.76 2.65
CA GLU A 46 1.95 10.02 3.07
C GLU A 46 2.30 8.90 2.09
N GLN A 47 1.29 8.23 1.54
CA GLN A 47 1.45 7.15 0.57
C GLN A 47 1.55 7.62 -0.89
N GLY A 48 1.39 8.91 -1.16
CA GLY A 48 1.31 9.43 -2.52
C GLY A 48 0.12 8.86 -3.30
N PHE A 49 -1.02 8.62 -2.62
CA PHE A 49 -2.28 8.19 -3.24
C PHE A 49 -2.21 6.85 -3.98
N ILE A 50 -1.38 5.93 -3.49
CA ILE A 50 -1.41 4.52 -3.90
C ILE A 50 -1.67 3.61 -2.69
N CYS A 51 -2.45 2.55 -2.92
CA CYS A 51 -2.81 1.53 -1.94
C CYS A 51 -1.56 0.87 -1.38
N ALA A 52 -1.49 0.81 -0.05
CA ALA A 52 -0.32 0.33 0.67
C ALA A 52 0.12 -1.07 0.24
N TYR A 53 -0.83 -1.97 0.02
CA TYR A 53 -0.54 -3.37 -0.33
C TYR A 53 -0.35 -3.60 -1.83
N THR A 54 -1.22 -3.02 -2.66
CA THR A 54 -1.32 -3.39 -4.06
C THR A 54 -0.55 -2.45 -4.99
N GLY A 55 -0.37 -1.18 -4.60
CA GLY A 55 0.17 -0.12 -5.44
C GLY A 55 -0.84 0.49 -6.44
N VAL A 56 -2.11 0.09 -6.37
CA VAL A 56 -3.23 0.68 -7.12
C VAL A 56 -3.45 2.13 -6.67
N SER A 57 -3.73 3.06 -7.60
CA SER A 57 -4.11 4.43 -7.24
C SER A 57 -5.40 4.46 -6.43
N ILE A 58 -5.45 5.35 -5.44
CA ILE A 58 -6.58 5.52 -4.53
C ILE A 58 -6.88 7.01 -4.29
N SER A 59 -8.13 7.31 -3.96
CA SER A 59 -8.61 8.61 -3.49
C SER A 59 -9.30 8.48 -2.13
N GLU A 60 -9.87 9.57 -1.63
CA GLU A 60 -10.71 9.53 -0.43
C GLU A 60 -11.92 8.62 -0.61
N GLU A 61 -12.51 8.61 -1.80
CA GLU A 61 -13.70 7.82 -2.16
C GLU A 61 -13.38 6.39 -2.55
N GLU A 62 -12.12 6.08 -2.91
CA GLU A 62 -11.70 4.74 -3.36
C GLU A 62 -10.79 4.03 -2.35
N SER A 63 -10.82 4.46 -1.08
CA SER A 63 -10.00 3.88 -0.02
C SER A 63 -10.67 3.78 1.34
N HIS A 64 -10.08 2.97 2.20
CA HIS A 64 -10.28 2.92 3.64
C HIS A 64 -8.93 3.03 4.36
N ILE A 65 -8.98 3.28 5.68
CA ILE A 65 -7.82 3.04 6.54
C ILE A 65 -7.83 1.55 6.88
N GLU A 66 -6.77 0.86 6.51
CA GLU A 66 -6.49 -0.53 6.83
C GLU A 66 -5.53 -0.64 8.01
N HIS A 67 -5.73 -1.67 8.82
CA HIS A 67 -4.83 -2.03 9.90
C HIS A 67 -3.90 -3.18 9.49
N ILE A 68 -2.59 -2.94 9.58
CA ILE A 68 -1.58 -3.95 9.26
C ILE A 68 -1.79 -5.20 10.14
N LYS A 69 -1.74 -5.01 11.45
CA LYS A 69 -2.27 -5.93 12.47
C LYS A 69 -3.77 -5.69 12.60
N PRO A 70 -4.63 -6.65 12.23
CA PRO A 70 -6.08 -6.48 12.21
C PRO A 70 -6.67 -6.08 13.56
N GLN A 71 -7.76 -5.30 13.52
CA GLN A 71 -8.46 -4.84 14.73
C GLN A 71 -8.90 -5.99 15.65
N SER A 72 -9.29 -7.13 15.07
CA SER A 72 -9.68 -8.34 15.82
C SER A 72 -8.55 -8.89 16.71
N VAL A 73 -7.29 -8.64 16.35
CA VAL A 73 -6.11 -9.06 17.12
C VAL A 73 -5.62 -7.93 18.05
N CYS A 74 -5.73 -6.68 17.62
CA CYS A 74 -5.33 -5.52 18.42
C CYS A 74 -6.16 -5.35 19.70
N ARG A 75 -7.42 -5.79 19.70
CA ARG A 75 -8.34 -5.64 20.85
C ARG A 75 -8.16 -6.73 21.91
N THR A 76 -7.40 -7.79 21.64
CA THR A 76 -7.23 -8.92 22.57
C THR A 76 -5.98 -8.79 23.45
N VAL A 77 -5.05 -7.89 23.13
CA VAL A 77 -3.79 -7.70 23.86
C VAL A 77 -3.58 -6.20 24.14
N PRO A 78 -3.47 -5.78 25.41
CA PRO A 78 -3.10 -4.41 25.74
C PRO A 78 -1.74 -4.05 25.14
N ASN A 79 -1.60 -2.86 24.57
CA ASN A 79 -0.34 -2.39 24.00
C ASN A 79 0.65 -2.05 25.15
N PRO A 80 1.74 -2.83 25.35
CA PRO A 80 2.63 -2.61 26.49
C PRO A 80 3.23 -1.21 26.47
N GLY A 81 3.01 -0.45 27.54
CA GLY A 81 3.52 0.92 27.68
C GLY A 81 2.71 2.00 26.96
N LYS A 82 1.50 1.69 26.46
CA LYS A 82 0.56 2.68 25.92
C LYS A 82 -0.78 2.63 26.62
N THR A 83 -1.45 3.77 26.66
CA THR A 83 -2.78 3.95 27.26
C THR A 83 -3.93 3.70 26.28
N TYR A 84 -3.62 3.39 25.01
CA TYR A 84 -4.57 3.11 23.95
C TYR A 84 -4.30 1.76 23.25
N LEU A 85 -5.33 1.22 22.61
CA LEU A 85 -5.28 -0.07 21.90
C LEU A 85 -4.44 0.03 20.62
N GLU A 86 -3.86 -1.08 20.17
CA GLU A 86 -3.08 -1.11 18.91
C GLU A 86 -3.91 -0.83 17.64
N ASP A 87 -5.24 -0.80 17.74
CA ASP A 87 -6.13 -0.44 16.62
C ASP A 87 -6.20 1.07 16.37
N VAL A 88 -5.62 1.90 17.24
CA VAL A 88 -5.37 3.33 16.97
C VAL A 88 -3.88 3.66 16.96
N GLU A 89 -3.00 2.66 16.82
CA GLU A 89 -1.58 2.90 16.62
C GLU A 89 -1.33 3.47 15.21
N TYR A 90 -0.78 4.68 15.11
CA TYR A 90 -0.51 5.33 13.82
C TYR A 90 0.37 4.48 12.90
N ARG A 91 1.37 3.79 13.44
CA ARG A 91 2.25 2.91 12.66
C ARG A 91 1.57 1.62 12.19
N ASN A 92 0.41 1.30 12.75
CA ASN A 92 -0.43 0.17 12.34
C ASN A 92 -1.45 0.56 11.24
N MET A 93 -1.60 1.85 10.93
CA MET A 93 -2.62 2.35 10.00
C MET A 93 -2.02 2.82 8.67
N VAL A 94 -2.66 2.39 7.58
CA VAL A 94 -2.32 2.71 6.19
C VAL A 94 -3.59 2.90 5.35
N ALA A 95 -3.51 3.54 4.19
CA ALA A 95 -4.63 3.66 3.25
C ALA A 95 -4.61 2.53 2.21
N CYS A 96 -5.73 1.82 2.07
CA CYS A 96 -5.89 0.71 1.14
C CYS A 96 -7.15 0.85 0.29
N PHE A 97 -7.10 0.23 -0.89
CA PHE A 97 -8.25 0.00 -1.76
C PHE A 97 -9.05 -1.23 -1.27
N PRO A 98 -10.39 -1.31 -1.45
CA PRO A 98 -11.29 -0.30 -2.03
C PRO A 98 -11.88 0.64 -0.96
N GLN A 99 -12.98 1.36 -1.27
CA GLN A 99 -13.68 2.20 -0.28
C GLN A 99 -14.19 1.40 0.93
N ASP A 100 -14.82 0.26 0.64
CA ASP A 100 -15.31 -0.68 1.64
C ASP A 100 -14.22 -1.73 1.92
N GLY A 101 -13.60 -1.66 3.10
CA GLY A 101 -12.58 -2.62 3.51
C GLY A 101 -13.06 -4.07 3.61
N GLY A 102 -14.37 -4.32 3.60
CA GLY A 102 -14.99 -5.65 3.57
C GLY A 102 -15.34 -6.16 2.16
N ASP A 103 -15.19 -5.34 1.12
CA ASP A 103 -15.58 -5.72 -0.25
C ASP A 103 -14.56 -6.65 -0.91
N VAL A 104 -14.87 -7.95 -0.87
CA VAL A 104 -14.06 -9.01 -1.49
C VAL A 104 -14.28 -9.18 -2.99
N SER A 105 -15.21 -8.45 -3.62
CA SER A 105 -15.59 -8.64 -5.03
C SER A 105 -14.44 -8.41 -6.02
N HIS A 106 -13.45 -7.61 -5.61
CA HIS A 106 -12.24 -7.34 -6.40
C HIS A 106 -11.25 -8.52 -6.42
N GLY A 107 -11.32 -9.40 -5.41
CA GLY A 107 -10.53 -10.63 -5.31
C GLY A 107 -9.06 -10.44 -4.94
N TYR A 108 -8.66 -9.30 -4.36
CA TYR A 108 -7.29 -9.07 -3.89
C TYR A 108 -7.22 -7.97 -2.80
N GLY A 109 -6.08 -7.86 -2.14
CA GLY A 109 -5.73 -6.74 -1.26
C GLY A 109 -6.28 -6.88 0.16
N ALA A 110 -6.49 -5.74 0.82
CA ALA A 110 -6.88 -5.68 2.23
C ALA A 110 -8.16 -6.49 2.55
N PRO A 111 -9.24 -6.43 1.75
CA PRO A 111 -10.45 -7.22 2.04
C PRO A 111 -10.20 -8.74 2.04
N ILE A 112 -9.29 -9.24 1.21
CA ILE A 112 -8.96 -10.66 1.13
C ILE A 112 -8.09 -11.10 2.31
N LYS A 113 -7.13 -10.27 2.74
CA LYS A 113 -6.36 -10.52 3.97
C LYS A 113 -7.30 -10.67 5.17
N GLY A 114 -8.33 -9.83 5.25
CA GLY A 114 -9.31 -9.85 6.33
C GLY A 114 -8.64 -9.84 7.70
N GLY A 115 -9.04 -10.78 8.56
CA GLY A 115 -8.51 -10.91 9.92
C GLY A 115 -7.19 -11.69 10.05
N TRP A 116 -6.57 -12.13 8.95
CA TRP A 116 -5.34 -12.92 9.02
C TRP A 116 -4.17 -12.09 9.56
N TRP A 117 -3.41 -12.67 10.51
CA TRP A 117 -2.24 -12.03 11.09
C TRP A 117 -1.20 -13.04 11.57
N ASN A 118 0.04 -12.82 11.15
CA ASN A 118 1.23 -13.39 11.76
C ASN A 118 2.38 -12.42 11.46
N GLU A 119 2.95 -11.80 12.51
CA GLU A 119 3.95 -10.75 12.37
C GLU A 119 5.21 -11.21 11.64
N GLU A 120 5.64 -12.45 11.86
CA GLU A 120 6.84 -13.03 11.22
C GLU A 120 6.58 -13.47 9.77
N GLN A 121 5.32 -13.69 9.39
CA GLN A 121 4.92 -14.17 8.07
C GLN A 121 4.28 -13.08 7.20
N PHE A 122 4.29 -11.82 7.65
CA PHE A 122 3.75 -10.68 6.89
C PHE A 122 4.82 -9.62 6.64
N VAL A 123 5.03 -9.28 5.36
CA VAL A 123 5.88 -8.16 4.98
C VAL A 123 5.07 -6.87 5.08
N SER A 124 5.35 -6.08 6.11
CA SER A 124 4.68 -4.80 6.34
C SER A 124 5.19 -3.75 5.35
N PRO A 125 4.31 -2.92 4.75
CA PRO A 125 4.72 -1.81 3.89
C PRO A 125 5.58 -0.78 4.63
N CYS A 126 5.55 -0.76 5.97
CA CYS A 126 6.34 0.15 6.79
C CYS A 126 7.74 -0.38 7.12
N GLN A 127 8.07 -1.64 6.78
CA GLN A 127 9.41 -2.20 6.94
C GLN A 127 10.40 -1.59 5.94
N GLU A 128 11.65 -1.45 6.36
CA GLU A 128 12.69 -0.83 5.55
C GLU A 128 13.02 -1.60 4.29
N ASP A 129 13.02 -2.93 4.39
CA ASP A 129 13.36 -3.86 3.34
C ASP A 129 12.18 -4.26 2.46
N CYS A 130 10.94 -3.84 2.78
CA CYS A 130 9.70 -4.24 2.10
C CYS A 130 9.80 -4.30 0.56
N GLU A 131 10.29 -3.23 -0.07
CA GLU A 131 10.40 -3.17 -1.55
C GLU A 131 11.37 -4.22 -2.11
N ARG A 132 12.41 -4.58 -1.37
CA ARG A 132 13.44 -5.55 -1.77
C ARG A 132 12.99 -7.00 -1.63
N ARG A 133 11.90 -7.25 -0.89
CA ARG A 133 11.32 -8.59 -0.68
C ARG A 133 10.53 -9.09 -1.90
N PHE A 134 10.22 -8.21 -2.85
CA PHE A 134 9.38 -8.53 -4.00
C PHE A 134 10.05 -8.23 -5.34
N ILE A 135 9.81 -9.08 -6.33
CA ILE A 135 10.18 -8.87 -7.72
C ILE A 135 8.94 -8.90 -8.62
N TYR A 136 8.98 -8.11 -9.68
CA TYR A 136 7.92 -7.96 -10.67
C TYR A 136 8.41 -8.41 -12.05
N GLY A 137 7.53 -9.14 -12.73
CA GLY A 137 7.73 -9.57 -14.11
C GLY A 137 7.00 -8.68 -15.11
N TRP A 138 7.43 -8.74 -16.38
CA TRP A 138 6.85 -7.99 -17.50
C TRP A 138 5.35 -8.25 -17.72
N ARG A 139 4.84 -9.41 -17.29
CA ARG A 139 3.41 -9.77 -17.34
C ARG A 139 2.64 -9.41 -16.06
N GLY A 140 3.17 -8.51 -15.24
CA GLY A 140 2.51 -8.01 -14.03
C GLY A 140 2.49 -9.00 -12.85
N LYS A 141 3.13 -10.17 -12.96
CA LYS A 141 3.28 -11.11 -11.83
C LYS A 141 4.21 -10.52 -10.77
N ILE A 142 3.86 -10.69 -9.49
CA ILE A 142 4.74 -10.48 -8.34
C ILE A 142 5.24 -11.84 -7.83
N SER A 143 6.50 -11.91 -7.40
CA SER A 143 7.10 -13.08 -6.74
C SER A 143 7.95 -12.58 -5.55
N PRO A 144 8.25 -13.43 -4.56
CA PRO A 144 9.29 -13.10 -3.59
C PRO A 144 10.64 -12.92 -4.31
N SER A 145 11.52 -12.07 -3.77
CA SER A 145 12.86 -11.87 -4.35
C SER A 145 13.81 -13.04 -4.08
N GLN A 146 13.56 -13.80 -3.01
CA GLN A 146 14.22 -15.06 -2.67
C GLN A 146 13.17 -16.15 -2.54
N GLU A 147 13.41 -17.34 -3.09
CA GLU A 147 12.42 -18.42 -3.12
C GLU A 147 12.01 -18.90 -1.72
N ASN A 148 12.96 -18.91 -0.78
CA ASN A 148 12.77 -19.31 0.62
C ASN A 148 12.27 -18.18 1.54
N ASP A 149 11.90 -17.02 1.00
CA ASP A 149 11.32 -15.92 1.76
C ASP A 149 9.85 -16.22 2.10
N THR A 150 9.64 -16.91 3.21
CA THR A 150 8.32 -17.39 3.65
C THR A 150 7.34 -16.24 3.90
N ALA A 151 7.80 -15.13 4.48
CA ALA A 151 6.95 -13.97 4.72
C ALA A 151 6.50 -13.30 3.41
N ALA A 152 7.41 -13.15 2.42
CA ALA A 152 7.04 -12.57 1.14
C ALA A 152 6.08 -13.48 0.35
N ASN A 153 6.30 -14.80 0.35
CA ASN A 153 5.37 -15.76 -0.23
C ASN A 153 3.98 -15.66 0.43
N THR A 154 3.93 -15.78 1.76
CA THR A 154 2.68 -15.69 2.52
C THR A 154 1.95 -14.37 2.28
N THR A 155 2.68 -13.26 2.22
CA THR A 155 2.11 -11.93 1.93
C THR A 155 1.49 -11.89 0.52
N ILE A 156 2.13 -12.48 -0.49
CA ILE A 156 1.57 -12.55 -1.85
C ILE A 156 0.29 -13.37 -1.87
N ASP A 157 0.27 -14.50 -1.18
CA ASP A 157 -0.84 -15.45 -1.18
C ASP A 157 -2.04 -14.89 -0.39
N ILE A 158 -1.84 -14.44 0.85
CA ILE A 158 -2.91 -13.92 1.71
C ILE A 158 -3.56 -12.65 1.15
N LEU A 159 -2.79 -11.79 0.47
CA LEU A 159 -3.33 -10.59 -0.19
C LEU A 159 -3.80 -10.88 -1.63
N GLU A 160 -3.67 -12.11 -2.12
CA GLU A 160 -3.98 -12.49 -3.50
C GLU A 160 -3.35 -11.54 -4.52
N LEU A 161 -2.07 -11.16 -4.30
CA LEU A 161 -1.42 -10.12 -5.10
C LEU A 161 -1.23 -10.53 -6.57
N ASN A 162 -1.42 -11.81 -6.91
CA ASN A 162 -1.39 -12.36 -8.27
C ASN A 162 -2.77 -12.67 -8.85
N ALA A 163 -3.86 -12.27 -8.18
CA ALA A 163 -5.21 -12.33 -8.72
C ALA A 163 -5.24 -11.79 -10.15
N LYS A 164 -6.02 -12.45 -11.03
CA LYS A 164 -6.01 -12.18 -12.47
C LYS A 164 -6.25 -10.69 -12.77
N SER A 165 -7.23 -10.07 -12.12
CA SER A 165 -7.59 -8.66 -12.28
C SER A 165 -6.43 -7.71 -11.95
N LEU A 166 -5.78 -7.89 -10.79
CA LEU A 166 -4.65 -7.05 -10.35
C LEU A 166 -3.40 -7.27 -11.22
N LYS A 167 -3.10 -8.53 -11.57
CA LYS A 167 -1.99 -8.89 -12.46
C LYS A 167 -2.18 -8.28 -13.85
N ASP A 168 -3.38 -8.36 -14.41
CA ASP A 168 -3.71 -7.77 -15.72
C ASP A 168 -3.69 -6.23 -15.66
N ARG A 169 -4.08 -5.61 -14.53
CA ARG A 169 -3.94 -4.16 -14.31
C ARG A 169 -2.47 -3.73 -14.31
N ARG A 170 -1.60 -4.43 -13.56
CA ARG A 170 -0.15 -4.19 -13.59
C ARG A 170 0.42 -4.39 -14.99
N TYR A 171 0.02 -5.44 -15.68
CA TYR A 171 0.48 -5.69 -17.05
C TYR A 171 0.11 -4.56 -18.02
N ARG A 172 -1.15 -4.08 -17.99
CA ARG A 172 -1.59 -2.95 -18.80
C ARG A 172 -0.80 -1.67 -18.47
N ALA A 173 -0.54 -1.42 -17.20
CA ALA A 173 0.25 -0.26 -16.76
C ALA A 173 1.70 -0.35 -17.27
N ILE A 174 2.32 -1.54 -17.23
CA ILE A 174 3.66 -1.80 -17.80
C ILE A 174 3.66 -1.56 -19.30
N VAL A 175 2.71 -2.13 -20.05
CA VAL A 175 2.61 -1.94 -21.51
C VAL A 175 2.43 -0.46 -21.86
N GLY A 176 1.58 0.26 -21.13
CA GLY A 176 1.36 1.69 -21.32
C GLY A 176 2.60 2.53 -21.02
N PHE A 177 3.35 2.20 -19.95
CA PHE A 177 4.54 2.92 -19.56
C PHE A 177 5.71 2.74 -20.55
N PHE A 178 5.97 1.51 -20.99
CA PHE A 178 7.11 1.21 -21.90
C PHE A 178 6.76 1.33 -23.39
N GLY A 179 5.48 1.49 -23.73
CA GLY A 179 5.04 1.68 -25.11
C GLY A 179 4.93 0.40 -25.95
N PHE A 180 4.84 -0.79 -25.33
CA PHE A 180 4.76 -2.09 -26.02
C PHE A 180 3.47 -2.33 -26.82
N SER A 181 2.53 -1.38 -26.83
CA SER A 181 1.22 -1.58 -27.47
C SER A 181 1.26 -1.35 -28.99
N SER A 182 1.33 -2.43 -29.76
CA SER A 182 1.19 -2.41 -31.22
C SER A 182 -0.13 -1.82 -31.71
N LYS A 183 -1.20 -1.87 -30.89
CA LYS A 183 -2.56 -1.39 -31.24
C LYS A 183 -2.65 0.15 -31.39
N TYR A 184 -1.72 0.91 -30.79
CA TYR A 184 -1.83 2.37 -30.73
C TYR A 184 -0.68 3.12 -31.43
N LYS A 185 0.16 2.45 -32.24
CA LYS A 185 1.38 3.06 -32.84
C LYS A 185 2.17 3.89 -31.81
N THR A 186 2.22 3.43 -30.56
CA THR A 186 3.05 4.09 -29.55
C THR A 186 4.49 3.74 -29.85
N LYS A 187 5.31 4.77 -30.09
CA LYS A 187 6.76 4.61 -30.23
C LYS A 187 7.27 3.96 -28.94
N GLU A 188 8.05 2.89 -29.06
CA GLU A 188 8.76 2.31 -27.93
C GLU A 188 9.56 3.40 -27.21
N LEU A 189 9.55 3.34 -25.88
CA LEU A 189 10.24 4.32 -25.07
C LEU A 189 11.74 4.30 -25.41
N GLY A 190 12.33 5.43 -25.80
CA GLY A 190 13.76 5.48 -26.11
C GLY A 190 14.60 5.30 -24.85
N GLN A 191 15.79 4.69 -24.93
CA GLN A 191 16.65 4.50 -23.75
C GLN A 191 16.98 5.80 -22.99
N ARG A 192 17.15 6.92 -23.69
CA ARG A 192 17.36 8.24 -23.07
C ARG A 192 16.13 8.72 -22.30
N GLU A 193 14.95 8.53 -22.87
CA GLU A 193 13.67 8.87 -22.24
C GLU A 193 13.42 7.97 -21.02
N ALA A 194 13.70 6.66 -21.12
CA ALA A 194 13.62 5.73 -20.00
C ALA A 194 14.56 6.11 -18.85
N LYS A 195 15.80 6.53 -19.13
CA LYS A 195 16.73 7.05 -18.12
C LYS A 195 16.20 8.34 -17.48
N ALA A 196 15.61 9.25 -18.26
CA ALA A 196 15.02 10.47 -17.71
C ALA A 196 13.82 10.15 -16.80
N LEU A 197 12.91 9.26 -17.24
CA LEU A 197 11.76 8.83 -16.46
C LEU A 197 12.15 8.17 -15.14
N LEU A 198 13.21 7.36 -15.12
CA LEU A 198 13.75 6.76 -13.90
C LEU A 198 14.07 7.80 -12.81
N THR A 199 14.42 9.04 -13.17
CA THR A 199 14.74 10.08 -12.19
C THR A 199 13.52 10.71 -11.51
N ILE A 200 12.32 10.49 -12.07
CA ILE A 200 11.08 11.13 -11.62
C ILE A 200 9.95 10.15 -11.28
N ILE A 201 10.03 8.89 -11.72
CA ILE A 201 8.94 7.91 -11.63
C ILE A 201 8.49 7.59 -10.20
N GLY A 202 9.43 7.51 -9.26
CA GLY A 202 9.14 7.31 -7.83
C GLY A 202 8.82 8.59 -7.07
N LYS A 203 8.75 9.73 -7.76
CA LYS A 203 8.47 11.04 -7.13
C LYS A 203 7.01 11.41 -7.35
N PRO A 204 6.34 11.97 -6.34
CA PRO A 204 5.01 12.51 -6.52
C PRO A 204 4.98 13.65 -7.56
N ASN A 205 3.88 13.77 -8.30
CA ASN A 205 3.63 14.92 -9.17
C ASN A 205 3.33 16.19 -8.36
N SER A 206 3.03 17.31 -9.03
CA SER A 206 2.70 18.59 -8.37
C SER A 206 1.48 18.51 -7.43
N GLY A 207 0.60 17.52 -7.62
CA GLY A 207 -0.53 17.23 -6.73
C GLY A 207 -0.21 16.24 -5.61
N GLY A 208 1.06 15.87 -5.42
CA GLY A 208 1.47 14.91 -4.39
C GLY A 208 1.11 13.45 -4.70
N LYS A 209 0.73 13.13 -5.95
CA LYS A 209 0.34 11.76 -6.34
C LYS A 209 1.51 11.03 -7.00
N LEU A 210 1.76 9.81 -6.53
CA LEU A 210 2.61 8.85 -7.22
C LEU A 210 1.85 8.24 -8.40
N GLN A 211 2.60 7.87 -9.43
CA GLN A 211 2.05 7.06 -10.51
C GLN A 211 1.71 5.65 -9.98
N GLU A 212 0.54 5.14 -10.37
CA GLU A 212 0.14 3.75 -10.10
C GLU A 212 1.28 2.79 -10.48
N PHE A 213 1.65 1.88 -9.57
CA PHE A 213 2.75 0.93 -9.73
C PHE A 213 4.13 1.53 -10.06
N CYS A 214 4.42 2.78 -9.69
CA CYS A 214 5.74 3.40 -9.94
C CYS A 214 6.94 2.52 -9.57
N PHE A 215 6.89 1.86 -8.41
CA PHE A 215 7.93 0.95 -7.93
C PHE A 215 8.14 -0.30 -8.81
N VAL A 216 7.11 -0.71 -9.57
CA VAL A 216 7.23 -1.80 -10.56
C VAL A 216 8.06 -1.32 -11.74
N PHE A 217 7.78 -0.11 -12.23
CA PHE A 217 8.52 0.47 -13.34
C PHE A 217 9.97 0.79 -12.96
N GLU A 218 10.22 1.26 -11.74
CA GLU A 218 11.58 1.44 -11.19
C GLU A 218 12.39 0.15 -11.27
N GLN A 219 11.77 -0.99 -10.94
CA GLN A 219 12.43 -2.28 -10.96
C GLN A 219 12.63 -2.85 -12.38
N LEU A 220 11.71 -2.56 -13.31
CA LEU A 220 11.76 -3.06 -14.68
C LEU A 220 12.63 -2.19 -15.61
N SER A 221 12.72 -0.88 -15.39
CA SER A 221 13.42 0.04 -16.29
C SER A 221 14.91 -0.29 -16.49
N PRO A 222 15.69 -0.71 -15.47
CA PRO A 222 17.07 -1.14 -15.68
C PRO A 222 17.20 -2.36 -16.62
N LYS A 223 16.16 -3.20 -16.72
CA LYS A 223 16.12 -4.34 -17.64
C LYS A 223 15.78 -3.93 -19.08
N TYR A 224 15.06 -2.82 -19.23
CA TYR A 224 14.63 -2.25 -20.52
C TYR A 224 15.73 -1.43 -21.20
N ILE A 225 16.58 -0.76 -20.41
CA ILE A 225 17.63 0.13 -20.90
C ILE A 225 18.86 -0.62 -21.43
N LYS A 226 18.97 -1.93 -21.15
CA LYS A 226 20.03 -2.80 -21.66
C LYS A 226 19.79 -3.13 -23.12
#